data_AF-N1JEZ7-F1
#
_entry.id   AF-N1JEZ7-F1
#
_cell.length_a   1.000
_cell.length_b   1.000
_cell.length_c   1.000
_cell.angle_alpha   90.00
_cell.angle_beta   90.00
_cell.angle_gamma   90.00
#
_symmetry.space_group_name_H-M   'P 1'
#
loop_
_entity.id
_entity.type
_entity.pdbx_description
1 polymer ?
#
loop_
_entity_poly.entity_id
_entity_poly.type
_entity_poly.pdbx_seq_one_letter_code
_entity_poly.pdbx_strand_id
1 'polypeptide(L)'
;MVSCAYALLSSDYRLPNNPSSSYFPSRLRPNERTTIGVPKSLVFLAHGSGNSFYGAYEFPHDGQFPRPNASLDIVKTQESSDDTRTKLVAYCSRTLSSIQIIESFKSDIIPMSESYYAKSVPITTSERNCQDLIEKEWYELLENTSMTPKQLAQNPACSSRDIISLAHRGLLMVTGVYSELAPKYTNQNTKATMKNHLEPENEVEVPKVNIEGFVDLHQMVSSDYTFGSWKDSRTHSLLVWYFGHLHLFERKIGSATWWPKTKIDTEHGNGAILLNFMRYRMKLFKKLDDKIAEYGLLNRVIDFITCQSCISLEAQGKSDHILPELKHLDILRD
;
A
#
# COMPACT_ATOMS: atom_id res chain seq x y z
N MET A 1 9.78 -13.79 -24.02
CA MET A 1 9.83 -13.89 -22.54
C MET A 1 8.52 -13.33 -22.02
N VAL A 2 7.84 -14.01 -21.09
CA VAL A 2 6.57 -13.50 -20.52
C VAL A 2 6.89 -12.44 -19.47
N SER A 3 6.28 -11.27 -19.57
CA SER A 3 6.38 -10.20 -18.58
C SER A 3 5.08 -10.10 -17.80
N CYS A 4 5.14 -9.81 -16.50
CA CYS A 4 3.95 -9.67 -15.66
C CYS A 4 3.98 -8.42 -14.78
N ALA A 5 2.82 -7.78 -14.66
CA ALA A 5 2.51 -6.77 -13.65
C ALA A 5 1.54 -7.36 -12.62
N TYR A 6 1.60 -6.89 -11.39
CA TYR A 6 0.82 -7.41 -10.27
C TYR A 6 -0.11 -6.32 -9.76
N ALA A 7 -1.37 -6.68 -9.49
CA ALA A 7 -2.35 -5.76 -8.95
C ALA A 7 -2.92 -6.29 -7.65
N LEU A 8 -2.94 -5.46 -6.62
CA LEU A 8 -3.48 -5.76 -5.30
C LEU A 8 -4.64 -4.82 -5.01
N LEU A 9 -5.75 -5.39 -4.57
CA LEU A 9 -6.97 -4.64 -4.25
C LEU A 9 -7.27 -4.80 -2.76
N SER A 10 -7.15 -3.70 -2.01
CA SER A 10 -7.57 -3.63 -0.62
C SER A 10 -9.06 -3.34 -0.57
N SER A 11 -9.85 -4.27 -0.04
CA SER A 11 -11.29 -4.12 0.13
C SER A 11 -11.73 -4.52 1.53
N ASP A 12 -12.63 -3.74 2.12
CA ASP A 12 -13.34 -4.13 3.36
C ASP A 12 -14.37 -5.25 3.16
N TYR A 13 -14.39 -5.89 1.99
CA TYR A 13 -15.46 -6.79 1.61
C TYR A 13 -15.32 -8.12 2.36
N ARG A 14 -16.02 -8.25 3.50
CA ARG A 14 -16.54 -9.55 3.91
C ARG A 14 -17.68 -9.89 2.95
N LEU A 15 -17.60 -11.04 2.29
CA LEU A 15 -18.78 -11.65 1.66
C LEU A 15 -19.91 -11.65 2.71
N PRO A 16 -21.06 -11.02 2.42
CA PRO A 16 -22.19 -11.10 3.34
C PRO A 16 -22.67 -12.55 3.34
N ASN A 17 -22.27 -13.30 4.37
CA ASN A 17 -22.92 -14.56 4.69
C ASN A 17 -24.36 -14.23 5.13
N ASN A 18 -25.29 -14.38 4.19
CA ASN A 18 -26.74 -14.33 4.30
C ASN A 18 -27.40 -13.02 4.84
N PRO A 19 -28.40 -12.48 4.12
CA PRO A 19 -29.16 -11.32 4.55
C PRO A 19 -30.28 -11.75 5.50
N SER A 20 -29.95 -11.95 6.77
CA SER A 20 -30.96 -12.12 7.83
C SER A 20 -30.55 -11.37 9.08
N SER A 21 -30.51 -10.04 9.03
CA SER A 21 -30.88 -9.21 10.18
C SER A 21 -30.93 -7.75 9.76
N SER A 22 -32.13 -7.20 9.81
CA SER A 22 -32.42 -5.80 9.61
C SER A 22 -32.22 -5.02 10.91
N TYR A 23 -31.85 -3.75 10.76
CA TYR A 23 -31.97 -2.65 11.73
C TYR A 23 -30.94 -2.45 12.88
N PHE A 24 -30.45 -1.20 12.90
CA PHE A 24 -29.75 -0.38 13.90
C PHE A 24 -28.22 -0.52 14.09
N PRO A 25 -27.45 0.58 13.86
CA PRO A 25 -26.09 0.70 14.36
C PRO A 25 -26.14 1.10 15.84
N SER A 26 -26.38 0.12 16.70
CA SER A 26 -26.36 0.33 18.15
C SER A 26 -25.08 -0.26 18.75
N ARG A 27 -24.34 0.62 19.42
CA ARG A 27 -23.22 0.38 20.35
C ARG A 27 -21.87 0.07 19.69
N LEU A 28 -21.12 1.15 19.41
CA LEU A 28 -19.67 1.14 19.56
C LEU A 28 -19.33 0.52 20.92
N ARG A 29 -18.64 -0.62 20.90
CA ARG A 29 -18.11 -1.22 22.13
C ARG A 29 -17.07 -0.24 22.69
N PRO A 30 -17.15 0.20 23.95
CA PRO A 30 -16.24 1.20 24.53
C PRO A 30 -14.75 0.81 24.56
N ASN A 31 -14.40 -0.42 24.16
CA ASN A 31 -13.05 -0.98 24.22
C ASN A 31 -12.51 -1.45 22.86
N GLU A 32 -13.14 -1.08 21.74
CA GLU A 32 -12.57 -1.38 20.43
C GLU A 32 -11.38 -0.44 20.19
N ARG A 33 -10.16 -1.00 20.19
CA ARG A 33 -8.94 -0.23 19.93
C ARG A 33 -9.10 0.51 18.60
N THR A 34 -9.02 1.84 18.64
CA THR A 34 -9.13 2.69 17.47
C THR A 34 -7.87 2.57 16.62
N THR A 35 -7.84 1.55 15.75
CA THR A 35 -6.80 1.39 14.72
C THR A 35 -6.98 2.43 13.61
N ILE A 36 -5.92 2.69 12.86
CA ILE A 36 -5.95 3.53 11.65
C ILE A 36 -6.91 2.88 10.65
N GLY A 37 -7.91 3.64 10.23
CA GLY A 37 -8.75 3.24 9.11
C GLY A 37 -7.90 3.17 7.84
N VAL A 38 -8.02 2.11 7.06
CA VAL A 38 -7.31 1.97 5.79
C VAL A 38 -8.32 2.18 4.67
N PRO A 39 -8.12 3.16 3.77
CA PRO A 39 -9.02 3.34 2.66
C PRO A 39 -8.87 2.18 1.68
N LYS A 40 -9.99 1.79 1.08
CA LYS A 40 -9.98 0.88 -0.07
C LYS A 40 -9.11 1.45 -1.18
N SER A 41 -8.34 0.62 -1.84
CA SER A 41 -7.32 1.09 -2.80
C SER A 41 -6.89 -0.02 -3.75
N LEU A 42 -6.41 0.39 -4.93
CA LEU A 42 -5.79 -0.49 -5.92
C LEU A 42 -4.32 -0.13 -6.04
N VAL A 43 -3.43 -1.11 -5.94
CA VAL A 43 -1.98 -0.94 -6.11
C VAL A 43 -1.49 -1.79 -7.25
N PHE A 44 -0.68 -1.20 -8.13
CA PHE A 44 0.07 -1.92 -9.15
C PHE A 44 1.56 -1.96 -8.81
N LEU A 45 2.17 -3.12 -9.08
CA LEU A 45 3.59 -3.37 -8.95
C LEU A 45 4.11 -3.99 -10.24
N ALA A 46 5.28 -3.57 -10.69
CA ALA A 46 5.96 -4.24 -11.80
C ALA A 46 7.48 -4.20 -11.63
N HIS A 47 8.12 -5.20 -12.22
CA HIS A 47 9.55 -5.22 -12.43
C HIS A 47 9.83 -4.87 -13.90
N GLY A 48 10.64 -3.83 -14.14
CA GLY A 48 11.08 -3.40 -15.47
C GLY A 48 12.59 -3.50 -15.63
N SER A 49 13.08 -3.39 -16.87
CA SER A 49 14.50 -3.40 -17.22
C SER A 49 15.18 -2.11 -16.75
N GLY A 50 15.54 -2.06 -15.47
CA GLY A 50 16.30 -0.98 -14.84
C GLY A 50 15.59 -0.29 -13.68
N ASN A 51 14.25 -0.34 -13.62
CA ASN A 51 13.45 0.24 -12.54
C ASN A 51 12.27 -0.66 -12.16
N SER A 52 11.89 -0.65 -10.89
CA SER A 52 10.60 -1.18 -10.43
C SER A 52 9.54 -0.09 -10.45
N PHE A 53 8.29 -0.48 -10.64
CA PHE A 53 7.15 0.41 -10.55
C PHE A 53 6.31 0.10 -9.32
N TYR A 54 5.85 1.16 -8.67
CA TYR A 54 4.76 1.14 -7.71
C TYR A 54 3.80 2.27 -8.07
N GLY A 55 2.50 1.98 -8.13
CA GLY A 55 1.47 3.00 -8.29
C GLY A 55 0.27 2.65 -7.44
N ALA A 56 -0.24 3.64 -6.70
CA ALA A 56 -1.47 3.53 -5.92
C ALA A 56 -2.58 4.35 -6.60
N TYR A 57 -3.77 3.77 -6.63
CA TYR A 57 -4.94 4.27 -7.33
C TYR A 57 -6.15 4.21 -6.40
N GLU A 58 -7.11 5.08 -6.66
CA GLU A 58 -8.39 5.05 -5.97
C GLU A 58 -9.08 3.69 -6.21
N PHE A 59 -9.91 3.26 -5.27
CA PHE A 59 -10.67 2.02 -5.41
C PHE A 59 -11.60 2.07 -6.64
N PRO A 60 -11.53 1.08 -7.55
CA PRO A 60 -12.40 1.03 -8.72
C PRO A 60 -13.88 1.08 -8.36
N HIS A 61 -14.66 1.86 -9.11
CA HIS A 61 -16.10 2.06 -8.82
C HIS A 61 -16.92 0.77 -8.92
N ASP A 62 -16.53 -0.16 -9.79
CA ASP A 62 -17.16 -1.47 -9.95
C ASP A 62 -16.64 -2.52 -8.94
N GLY A 63 -15.66 -2.15 -8.11
CA GLY A 63 -15.02 -3.01 -7.13
C GLY A 63 -14.22 -4.16 -7.73
N GLN A 64 -13.89 -4.11 -9.03
CA GLN A 64 -13.18 -5.15 -9.74
C GLN A 64 -11.79 -4.68 -10.19
N PHE A 65 -10.93 -5.66 -10.44
CA PHE A 65 -9.67 -5.39 -11.10
C PHE A 65 -9.90 -4.92 -12.55
N PRO A 66 -9.09 -3.96 -13.06
CA PRO A 66 -9.18 -3.47 -14.44
C PRO A 66 -9.19 -4.62 -15.47
N ARG A 67 -10.02 -4.50 -16.49
CA ARG A 67 -10.12 -5.52 -17.54
C ARG A 67 -9.14 -5.20 -18.65
N PRO A 68 -8.28 -6.16 -19.06
CA PRO A 68 -7.38 -5.93 -20.18
C PRO A 68 -8.16 -5.63 -21.47
N ASN A 69 -7.63 -4.74 -22.30
CA ASN A 69 -8.16 -4.51 -23.63
C ASN A 69 -8.03 -5.80 -24.46
N ALA A 70 -9.14 -6.24 -25.07
CA ALA A 70 -9.19 -7.46 -25.85
C ALA A 70 -8.27 -7.45 -27.09
N SER A 71 -7.85 -6.27 -27.57
CA SER A 71 -6.88 -6.15 -28.66
C SER A 71 -5.43 -6.33 -28.21
N LEU A 72 -5.16 -6.29 -26.90
CA LEU A 72 -3.84 -6.49 -26.33
C LEU A 72 -3.68 -7.94 -25.88
N ASP A 73 -2.50 -8.50 -26.12
CA ASP A 73 -2.13 -9.85 -25.68
C ASP A 73 -1.80 -9.87 -24.17
N ILE A 74 -2.80 -9.56 -23.34
CA ILE A 74 -2.70 -9.53 -21.88
C ILE A 74 -3.68 -10.53 -21.29
N VAL A 75 -3.15 -11.48 -20.50
CA VAL A 75 -3.97 -12.38 -19.70
C VAL A 75 -3.93 -11.99 -18.23
N LYS A 76 -5.08 -12.11 -17.56
CA LYS A 76 -5.21 -11.95 -16.11
C LYS A 76 -5.33 -13.34 -15.49
N THR A 77 -4.56 -13.60 -14.43
CA THR A 77 -4.73 -14.81 -13.60
C THR A 77 -6.09 -14.83 -12.90
N GLN A 78 -6.42 -15.94 -12.24
CA GLN A 78 -7.54 -15.93 -11.29
C GLN A 78 -7.24 -14.96 -10.14
N GLU A 79 -8.31 -14.41 -9.56
CA GLU A 79 -8.20 -13.68 -8.30
C GLU A 79 -7.76 -14.65 -7.21
N SER A 80 -6.79 -14.23 -6.38
CA SER A 80 -6.34 -15.01 -5.23
C SER A 80 -7.54 -15.48 -4.41
N SER A 81 -7.65 -16.79 -4.19
CA SER A 81 -8.77 -17.37 -3.43
C SER A 81 -8.65 -17.24 -1.91
N ASP A 82 -7.54 -16.67 -1.42
CA ASP A 82 -7.33 -16.42 0.01
C ASP A 82 -8.41 -15.47 0.58
N ASP A 83 -9.04 -15.86 1.69
CA ASP A 83 -10.04 -15.07 2.46
C ASP A 83 -9.37 -13.92 3.24
N THR A 84 -8.53 -13.14 2.55
CA THR A 84 -7.96 -11.91 3.10
C THR A 84 -8.69 -10.71 2.53
N ARG A 85 -8.62 -9.58 3.25
CA ARG A 85 -9.12 -8.28 2.76
C ARG A 85 -8.37 -7.77 1.52
N THR A 86 -7.31 -8.46 1.10
CA THR A 86 -6.50 -8.11 -0.06
C THR A 86 -6.65 -9.18 -1.13
N LYS A 87 -7.20 -8.79 -2.27
CA LYS A 87 -7.18 -9.64 -3.45
C LYS A 87 -5.93 -9.35 -4.27
N LEU A 88 -5.46 -10.32 -5.03
CA LEU A 88 -4.30 -10.21 -5.90
C LEU A 88 -4.55 -10.89 -7.25
N VAL A 89 -4.06 -10.26 -8.31
CA VAL A 89 -3.97 -10.85 -9.66
C VAL A 89 -2.62 -10.51 -10.30
N ALA A 90 -2.20 -11.32 -11.27
CA ALA A 90 -1.14 -10.98 -12.19
C ALA A 90 -1.69 -10.77 -13.60
N TYR A 91 -1.20 -9.73 -14.28
CA TYR A 91 -1.42 -9.45 -15.68
C TYR A 91 -0.15 -9.77 -16.45
N CYS A 92 -0.21 -10.71 -17.38
CA CYS A 92 0.96 -11.20 -18.10
C CYS A 92 0.80 -11.05 -19.60
N SER A 93 1.89 -10.77 -20.30
CA SER A 93 1.95 -10.63 -21.76
C SER A 93 3.24 -11.21 -22.33
N ARG A 94 3.19 -11.70 -23.57
CA ARG A 94 4.38 -12.11 -24.33
C ARG A 94 5.01 -10.95 -25.10
N THR A 95 4.22 -9.93 -25.42
CA THR A 95 4.60 -8.84 -26.32
C THR A 95 4.82 -7.52 -25.59
N LEU A 96 4.16 -7.33 -24.45
CA LEU A 96 4.30 -6.13 -23.63
C LEU A 96 5.24 -6.36 -22.46
N SER A 97 6.03 -5.35 -22.13
CA SER A 97 6.75 -5.28 -20.86
C SER A 97 5.79 -5.07 -19.69
N SER A 98 6.22 -5.40 -18.47
CA SER A 98 5.43 -5.21 -17.25
C SER A 98 4.96 -3.76 -17.07
N ILE A 99 5.76 -2.78 -17.51
CA ILE A 99 5.39 -1.35 -17.46
C ILE A 99 4.30 -1.06 -18.48
N GLN A 100 4.47 -1.46 -19.76
CA GLN A 100 3.46 -1.26 -20.80
C GLN A 100 2.10 -1.89 -20.45
N ILE A 101 2.11 -3.03 -19.75
CA ILE A 101 0.87 -3.64 -19.21
C ILE A 101 0.16 -2.65 -18.28
N ILE A 102 0.87 -2.05 -17.32
CA ILE A 102 0.27 -1.06 -16.40
C ILE A 102 -0.20 0.18 -17.15
N GLU A 103 0.60 0.67 -18.12
CA GLU A 103 0.24 1.85 -18.90
C GLU A 103 -1.05 1.67 -19.69
N SER A 104 -1.35 0.44 -20.11
CA SER A 104 -2.60 0.12 -20.81
C SER A 104 -3.87 0.37 -19.97
N PHE A 105 -3.74 0.44 -18.64
CA PHE A 105 -4.86 0.69 -17.72
C PHE A 105 -5.02 2.17 -17.31
N LYS A 106 -4.09 3.06 -17.70
CA LYS A 106 -4.06 4.46 -17.20
C LYS A 106 -5.34 5.25 -17.46
N SER A 107 -6.09 4.95 -18.52
CA SER A 107 -7.37 5.62 -18.82
C SER A 107 -8.50 5.20 -17.88
N ASP A 108 -8.39 4.03 -17.25
CA ASP A 108 -9.48 3.38 -16.54
C ASP A 108 -9.31 3.44 -15.02
N ILE A 109 -8.18 3.99 -14.56
CA ILE A 109 -7.80 4.08 -13.14
C ILE A 109 -7.46 5.52 -12.78
N ILE A 110 -7.85 5.93 -11.57
CA ILE A 110 -7.62 7.27 -11.05
C ILE A 110 -6.43 7.21 -10.08
N PRO A 111 -5.31 7.91 -10.34
CA PRO A 111 -4.20 7.98 -9.41
C PRO A 111 -4.66 8.48 -8.04
N MET A 112 -4.16 7.87 -6.97
CA MET A 112 -4.50 8.28 -5.61
C MET A 112 -3.95 9.68 -5.33
N SER A 113 -4.82 10.64 -5.01
CA SER A 113 -4.37 11.98 -4.61
C SER A 113 -3.78 11.99 -3.19
N GLU A 114 -2.91 12.95 -2.88
CA GLU A 114 -2.37 13.15 -1.51
C GLU A 114 -3.48 13.29 -0.45
N SER A 115 -4.63 13.84 -0.86
CA SER A 115 -5.78 14.02 0.02
C SER A 115 -6.72 12.82 0.12
N TYR A 116 -6.42 11.72 -0.58
CA TYR A 116 -7.31 10.58 -0.69
C TYR A 116 -7.64 9.99 0.67
N TYR A 117 -6.64 9.79 1.52
CA TYR A 117 -6.84 9.33 2.89
C TYR A 117 -7.83 10.20 3.67
N ALA A 118 -7.61 11.51 3.66
CA ALA A 118 -8.42 12.46 4.41
C ALA A 118 -9.88 12.48 3.92
N LYS A 119 -10.13 12.25 2.63
CA LYS A 119 -11.47 12.16 2.03
C LYS A 119 -12.14 10.82 2.31
N SER A 120 -11.38 9.73 2.29
CA SER A 120 -11.91 8.36 2.35
C SER A 120 -12.09 7.83 3.77
N VAL A 121 -11.34 8.35 4.75
CA VAL A 121 -11.41 7.90 6.15
C VAL A 121 -11.87 9.06 7.04
N PRO A 122 -13.05 8.98 7.68
CA PRO A 122 -13.53 10.00 8.60
C PRO A 122 -12.56 10.23 9.76
N ILE A 123 -12.45 11.48 10.21
CA ILE A 123 -11.72 11.81 11.44
C ILE A 123 -12.49 11.25 12.65
N THR A 124 -11.77 10.57 13.54
CA THR A 124 -12.32 10.00 14.78
C THR A 124 -12.42 11.07 15.86
N THR A 125 -13.23 10.80 16.91
CA THR A 125 -13.31 11.69 18.08
C THR A 125 -11.96 11.83 18.79
N SER A 126 -11.17 10.75 18.88
CA SER A 126 -9.82 10.78 19.48
C SER A 126 -8.88 11.70 18.71
N GLU A 127 -8.85 11.57 17.38
CA GLU A 127 -8.04 12.43 16.50
C GLU A 127 -8.46 13.89 16.62
N ARG A 128 -9.77 14.20 16.66
CA ARG A 128 -10.25 15.57 16.83
C ARG A 128 -9.84 16.16 18.18
N ASN A 129 -10.04 15.42 19.27
CA ASN A 129 -9.63 15.89 20.60
C ASN A 129 -8.12 16.13 20.67
N CYS A 130 -7.32 15.26 20.05
CA CYS A 130 -5.88 15.43 19.97
C CYS A 130 -5.49 16.65 19.12
N GLN A 131 -6.16 16.88 17.99
CA GLN A 131 -5.97 18.07 17.16
C GLN A 131 -6.25 19.35 17.96
N ASP A 132 -7.41 19.43 18.63
CA ASP A 132 -7.80 20.61 19.41
C ASP A 132 -6.78 20.93 20.52
N LEU A 133 -6.22 19.89 21.16
CA LEU A 133 -5.16 20.04 22.17
C LEU A 133 -3.84 20.55 21.56
N ILE A 134 -3.41 19.95 20.44
CA ILE A 134 -2.18 20.35 19.75
C ILE A 134 -2.28 21.79 19.24
N GLU A 135 -3.42 22.17 18.66
CA GLU A 135 -3.65 23.54 18.20
C GLU A 135 -3.54 24.53 19.35
N LYS A 136 -4.18 24.25 20.49
CA LYS A 136 -4.10 25.09 21.69
C LYS A 136 -2.65 25.24 22.18
N GLU A 137 -1.94 24.14 22.39
CA GLU A 137 -0.55 24.15 22.87
C GLU A 137 0.39 24.85 21.90
N TRP A 138 0.13 24.70 20.59
CA TRP A 138 0.90 25.36 19.55
C TRP A 138 0.76 26.88 19.62
N TYR A 139 -0.46 27.41 19.78
CA TYR A 139 -0.66 28.85 19.94
C TYR A 139 0.01 29.39 21.20
N GLU A 140 -0.11 28.70 22.33
CA GLU A 140 0.57 29.07 23.57
C GLU A 140 2.11 29.09 23.38
N LEU A 141 2.67 28.13 22.63
CA LEU A 141 4.09 28.12 22.28
C LEU A 141 4.46 29.29 21.37
N LEU A 142 3.64 29.58 20.35
CA LEU A 142 3.88 30.64 19.39
C LEU A 142 3.92 32.02 20.07
N GLU A 143 3.01 32.29 21.00
CA GLU A 143 2.90 33.55 21.75
C GLU A 143 4.04 33.72 22.76
N ASN A 144 4.42 32.65 23.47
CA ASN A 144 5.31 32.75 24.63
C ASN A 144 6.80 32.51 24.31
N THR A 145 7.13 32.07 23.10
CA THR A 145 8.49 31.60 22.78
C THR A 145 9.08 32.32 21.57
N SER A 146 10.23 32.99 21.79
CA SER A 146 11.06 33.58 20.74
C SER A 146 12.09 32.60 20.14
N MET A 147 12.24 31.40 20.72
CA MET A 147 13.20 30.40 20.28
C MET A 147 12.72 29.63 19.03
N THR A 148 13.69 29.32 18.17
CA THR A 148 13.56 28.47 16.98
C THR A 148 14.53 27.28 17.07
N PRO A 149 14.15 26.06 16.63
CA PRO A 149 12.87 25.70 16.02
C PRO A 149 11.76 25.44 17.05
N LYS A 150 10.55 25.90 16.75
CA LYS A 150 9.35 25.63 17.56
C LYS A 150 8.88 24.19 17.30
N GLN A 151 8.73 23.42 18.37
CA GLN A 151 8.19 22.05 18.32
C GLN A 151 7.53 21.70 19.65
N LEU A 152 6.47 20.91 19.60
CA LEU A 152 5.77 20.37 20.76
C LEU A 152 6.29 18.97 21.08
N ALA A 153 6.39 18.68 22.37
CA ALA A 153 6.44 17.29 22.83
C ALA A 153 5.04 16.66 22.69
N GLN A 154 4.97 15.34 22.54
CA GLN A 154 3.69 14.64 22.52
C GLN A 154 2.94 14.82 23.85
N ASN A 155 1.73 15.39 23.78
CA ASN A 155 0.81 15.37 24.90
C ASN A 155 0.37 13.91 25.20
N PRO A 156 0.38 13.46 26.47
CA PRO A 156 0.00 12.08 26.82
C PRO A 156 -1.46 11.71 26.50
N ALA A 157 -2.35 12.69 26.31
CA ALA A 157 -3.72 12.48 25.84
C ALA A 157 -3.79 12.17 24.34
N CYS A 158 -2.74 12.53 23.58
CA CYS A 158 -2.60 12.19 22.18
C CYS A 158 -1.87 10.86 22.01
N SER A 159 -2.50 9.87 21.40
CA SER A 159 -1.80 8.65 21.02
C SER A 159 -0.87 8.90 19.82
N SER A 160 0.23 8.13 19.70
CA SER A 160 1.10 8.21 18.52
C SER A 160 0.34 7.91 17.22
N ARG A 161 -0.68 7.04 17.30
CA ARG A 161 -1.59 6.75 16.19
C ARG A 161 -2.38 7.98 15.75
N ASP A 162 -2.92 8.74 16.69
CA ASP A 162 -3.71 9.93 16.37
C ASP A 162 -2.81 11.03 15.78
N ILE A 163 -1.62 11.25 16.35
CA ILE A 163 -0.62 12.20 15.82
C ILE A 163 -0.25 11.85 14.37
N ILE A 164 0.08 10.59 14.11
CA ILE A 164 0.48 10.15 12.77
C ILE A 164 -0.71 10.23 11.79
N SER A 165 -1.93 9.92 12.23
CA SER A 165 -3.13 10.09 11.41
C SER A 165 -3.40 11.55 11.04
N LEU A 166 -3.26 12.47 12.00
CA LEU A 166 -3.34 13.91 11.75
C LEU A 166 -2.26 14.38 10.78
N ALA A 167 -1.05 13.82 10.88
CA ALA A 167 0.02 14.08 9.92
C ALA A 167 -0.37 13.62 8.50
N HIS A 168 -0.88 12.40 8.32
CA HIS A 168 -1.37 11.92 7.02
C HIS A 168 -2.57 12.71 6.47
N ARG A 169 -3.23 13.54 7.28
CA ARG A 169 -4.26 14.48 6.84
C ARG A 169 -3.70 15.86 6.48
N GLY A 170 -2.39 16.08 6.69
CA GLY A 170 -1.70 17.34 6.46
C GLY A 170 -2.03 18.41 7.51
N LEU A 171 -2.46 18.00 8.72
CA LEU A 171 -2.86 18.91 9.81
C LEU A 171 -1.72 19.24 10.77
N LEU A 172 -0.67 18.40 10.80
CA LEU A 172 0.54 18.61 11.58
C LEU A 172 1.75 17.96 10.90
N MET A 173 2.95 18.27 11.39
CA MET A 173 4.19 17.60 10.99
C MET A 173 4.75 16.77 12.15
N VAL A 174 5.18 15.54 11.87
CA VAL A 174 5.89 14.71 12.86
C VAL A 174 7.39 14.99 12.77
N THR A 175 8.01 15.31 13.90
CA THR A 175 9.46 15.52 14.02
C THR A 175 10.13 14.40 14.81
N GLY A 176 11.46 14.46 14.90
CA GLY A 176 12.26 13.48 15.66
C GLY A 176 12.39 12.12 14.95
N VAL A 177 12.67 11.09 15.75
CA VAL A 177 13.01 9.74 15.26
C VAL A 177 11.85 9.04 14.54
N TYR A 178 10.61 9.40 14.88
CA TYR A 178 9.40 8.81 14.28
C TYR A 178 8.86 9.60 13.07
N SER A 179 9.57 10.63 12.61
CA SER A 179 9.20 11.36 11.39
C SER A 179 9.14 10.48 10.14
N GLU A 180 9.83 9.34 10.11
CA GLU A 180 9.77 8.38 9.00
C GLU A 180 8.43 7.63 8.92
N LEU A 181 7.60 7.68 9.96
CA LEU A 181 6.27 7.06 9.99
C LEU A 181 5.17 7.97 9.44
N ALA A 182 5.49 9.19 9.04
CA ALA A 182 4.54 10.16 8.55
C ALA A 182 5.06 10.80 7.24
N PRO A 183 4.17 11.43 6.44
CA PRO A 183 4.60 12.11 5.23
C PRO A 183 5.44 13.34 5.54
N LYS A 184 6.36 13.69 4.63
CA LYS A 184 7.29 14.80 4.80
C LYS A 184 6.75 16.03 4.09
N TYR A 185 5.75 16.67 4.67
CA TYR A 185 5.22 17.89 4.10
C TYR A 185 6.21 19.06 4.22
N THR A 186 6.17 19.95 3.23
CA THR A 186 6.63 21.33 3.36
C THR A 186 5.42 22.21 3.71
N ASN A 187 5.64 23.37 4.35
CA ASN A 187 4.57 24.33 4.72
C ASN A 187 3.63 24.69 3.54
N GLN A 188 4.11 24.59 2.29
CA GLN A 188 3.35 24.88 1.08
C GLN A 188 2.31 23.79 0.69
N ASN A 189 2.45 22.56 1.19
CA ASN A 189 1.61 21.41 0.79
C ASN A 189 0.69 20.92 1.92
N THR A 190 0.75 21.53 3.10
CA THR A 190 -0.08 21.18 4.24
C THR A 190 -1.46 21.83 4.16
N LYS A 191 -2.51 21.05 4.48
CA LYS A 191 -3.90 21.53 4.59
C LYS A 191 -4.26 22.04 5.98
N ALA A 192 -3.27 22.36 6.81
CA ALA A 192 -3.49 22.99 8.10
C ALA A 192 -4.01 24.43 7.90
N THR A 193 -5.26 24.56 7.45
CA THR A 193 -6.01 25.79 7.59
C THR A 193 -6.40 25.89 9.05
N MET A 194 -5.53 26.51 9.85
CA MET A 194 -5.86 26.88 11.22
C MET A 194 -7.10 27.77 11.20
N LYS A 195 -8.13 27.40 11.98
CA LYS A 195 -9.30 28.24 12.17
C LYS A 195 -8.95 29.41 13.09
N ASN A 196 -8.91 30.60 12.50
CA ASN A 196 -9.01 31.92 13.11
C ASN A 196 -7.91 32.31 14.14
N HIS A 197 -7.25 33.44 13.89
CA HIS A 197 -7.04 34.58 14.81
C HIS A 197 -5.69 35.31 14.76
N LEU A 198 -4.85 35.15 13.73
CA LEU A 198 -3.82 36.16 13.45
C LEU A 198 -3.71 36.48 11.96
N GLU A 199 -3.43 37.75 11.72
CA GLU A 199 -3.50 38.48 10.46
C GLU A 199 -2.72 37.85 9.27
N PRO A 200 -3.12 38.19 8.02
CA PRO A 200 -2.75 37.45 6.83
C PRO A 200 -1.45 37.96 6.21
N GLU A 201 -0.29 37.75 6.85
CA GLU A 201 1.00 38.01 6.16
C GLU A 201 2.11 36.99 6.42
N ASN A 202 1.98 36.09 7.40
CA ASN A 202 2.98 35.05 7.65
C ASN A 202 2.43 33.68 7.25
N GLU A 203 3.22 32.90 6.50
CA GLU A 203 2.94 31.48 6.25
C GLU A 203 2.50 30.81 7.55
N VAL A 204 1.29 30.24 7.57
CA VAL A 204 0.75 29.57 8.76
C VAL A 204 1.69 28.44 9.13
N GLU A 205 2.46 28.62 10.21
CA GLU A 205 3.41 27.60 10.66
C GLU A 205 2.63 26.41 11.20
N VAL A 206 2.69 25.28 10.48
CA VAL A 206 2.00 24.04 10.85
C VAL A 206 2.56 23.49 12.17
N PRO A 207 1.72 22.96 13.08
CA PRO A 207 2.20 22.40 14.33
C PRO A 207 3.20 21.27 14.07
N LYS A 208 4.36 21.35 14.73
CA LYS A 208 5.42 20.33 14.69
C LYS A 208 5.40 19.55 15.99
N VAL A 209 5.18 18.24 15.93
CA VAL A 209 5.03 17.39 17.12
C VAL A 209 6.08 16.29 17.10
N ASN A 210 6.85 16.19 18.18
CA ASN A 210 7.80 15.11 18.42
C ASN A 210 7.11 13.99 19.21
N ILE A 211 6.99 12.81 18.61
CA ILE A 211 6.39 11.63 19.25
C ILE A 211 7.36 11.09 20.30
N GLU A 212 6.87 10.90 21.52
CA GLU A 212 7.63 10.35 22.64
C GLU A 212 7.32 8.87 22.87
N GLY A 213 8.25 8.15 23.49
CA GLY A 213 8.11 6.72 23.78
C GLY A 213 8.36 5.83 22.57
N PHE A 214 7.74 4.65 22.54
CA PHE A 214 7.87 3.71 21.41
C PHE A 214 6.56 3.62 20.62
N VAL A 215 6.69 3.54 19.30
CA VAL A 215 5.55 3.31 18.42
C VAL A 215 5.37 1.82 18.17
N ASP A 216 4.24 1.27 18.61
CA ASP A 216 3.83 -0.11 18.36
C ASP A 216 2.86 -0.17 17.18
N LEU A 217 3.29 -0.81 16.09
CA LEU A 217 2.50 -0.96 14.87
C LEU A 217 1.16 -1.67 15.13
N HIS A 218 1.08 -2.59 16.10
CA HIS A 218 -0.18 -3.26 16.43
C HIS A 218 -1.21 -2.35 17.10
N GLN A 219 -0.80 -1.20 17.63
CA GLN A 219 -1.69 -0.16 18.12
C GLN A 219 -2.13 0.78 16.99
N MET A 220 -1.36 0.84 15.92
CA MET A 220 -1.64 1.69 14.76
C MET A 220 -2.47 0.98 13.69
N VAL A 221 -2.14 -0.25 13.34
CA VAL A 221 -2.72 -0.98 12.21
C VAL A 221 -3.38 -2.26 12.71
N SER A 222 -4.64 -2.46 12.34
CA SER A 222 -5.35 -3.72 12.64
C SER A 222 -4.67 -4.91 11.95
N SER A 223 -4.67 -6.07 12.59
CA SER A 223 -4.20 -7.32 11.98
C SER A 223 -4.93 -7.64 10.67
N ASP A 224 -6.17 -7.18 10.53
CA ASP A 224 -6.99 -7.31 9.33
C ASP A 224 -6.38 -6.65 8.08
N TYR A 225 -5.50 -5.66 8.27
CA TYR A 225 -4.79 -4.96 7.20
C TYR A 225 -3.35 -5.47 7.00
N THR A 226 -2.97 -6.56 7.67
CA THR A 226 -1.70 -7.24 7.44
C THR A 226 -1.87 -8.23 6.28
N PHE A 227 -1.20 -7.95 5.16
CA PHE A 227 -1.25 -8.81 3.98
C PHE A 227 -0.29 -10.01 4.10
N GLY A 228 0.87 -9.79 4.71
CA GLY A 228 1.86 -10.86 4.89
C GLY A 228 2.81 -10.59 6.05
N SER A 229 3.39 -11.66 6.58
CA SER A 229 4.43 -11.59 7.59
C SER A 229 5.54 -12.55 7.23
N TRP A 230 6.77 -12.22 7.64
CA TRP A 230 7.91 -13.10 7.53
C TRP A 230 8.86 -12.86 8.68
N LYS A 231 9.42 -13.94 9.23
CA LYS A 231 10.29 -13.89 10.40
C LYS A 231 11.50 -14.77 10.17
N ASP A 232 12.68 -14.24 10.51
CA ASP A 232 13.91 -15.01 10.67
C ASP A 232 14.43 -14.93 12.10
N SER A 233 15.67 -15.38 12.31
CA SER A 233 16.32 -15.39 13.61
C SER A 233 16.61 -14.00 14.18
N ARG A 234 16.62 -12.94 13.35
CA ARG A 234 17.04 -11.58 13.74
C ARG A 234 15.92 -10.56 13.62
N THR A 235 15.00 -10.76 12.69
CA THR A 235 14.01 -9.77 12.27
C THR A 235 12.63 -10.37 12.07
N HIS A 236 11.62 -9.53 12.25
CA HIS A 236 10.24 -9.80 11.89
C HIS A 236 9.77 -8.67 10.98
N SER A 237 9.32 -9.01 9.79
CA SER A 237 8.80 -8.09 8.78
C SER A 237 7.30 -8.29 8.59
N LEU A 238 6.56 -7.20 8.40
CA LEU A 238 5.14 -7.17 8.10
C LEU A 238 4.89 -6.35 6.85
N LEU A 239 4.18 -6.93 5.89
CA LEU A 239 3.62 -6.23 4.75
C LEU A 239 2.19 -5.84 5.09
N VAL A 240 1.93 -4.54 5.22
CA VAL A 240 0.66 -4.01 5.73
C VAL A 240 0.13 -2.93 4.79
N TRP A 241 -1.20 -2.78 4.77
CA TRP A 241 -1.83 -1.58 4.23
C TRP A 241 -1.77 -0.47 5.27
N TYR A 242 -1.19 0.66 4.87
CA TYR A 242 -0.92 1.81 5.71
C TYR A 242 -1.35 3.07 4.94
N PHE A 243 -2.39 3.76 5.43
CA PHE A 243 -2.97 4.96 4.79
C PHE A 243 -3.34 4.81 3.30
N GLY A 244 -3.65 3.59 2.85
CA GLY A 244 -4.04 3.29 1.45
C GLY A 244 -2.91 2.75 0.58
N HIS A 245 -1.70 2.63 1.15
CA HIS A 245 -0.52 2.16 0.46
C HIS A 245 0.00 0.86 1.10
N LEU A 246 0.58 -0.02 0.29
CA LEU A 246 1.35 -1.15 0.81
C LEU A 246 2.71 -0.70 1.31
N HIS A 247 3.02 -1.02 2.56
CA HIS A 247 4.30 -0.73 3.20
C HIS A 247 4.87 -1.97 3.88
N LEU A 248 6.20 -2.08 3.85
CA LEU A 248 6.95 -3.10 4.56
C LEU A 248 7.50 -2.48 5.85
N PHE A 249 7.09 -3.00 6.99
CA PHE A 249 7.67 -2.68 8.29
C PHE A 249 8.56 -3.81 8.77
N GLU A 250 9.59 -3.49 9.53
CA GLU A 250 10.48 -4.46 10.15
C GLU A 250 10.79 -4.06 11.58
N ARG A 251 10.92 -5.07 12.44
CA ARG A 251 11.51 -4.91 13.76
C ARG A 251 12.56 -5.98 14.01
N LYS A 252 13.53 -5.67 14.87
CA LYS A 252 14.43 -6.68 15.43
C LYS A 252 13.68 -7.55 16.43
N ILE A 253 13.99 -8.85 16.49
CA ILE A 253 13.45 -9.72 17.53
C ILE A 253 13.89 -9.21 18.90
N GLY A 254 12.94 -9.10 19.84
CA GLY A 254 13.15 -8.50 21.16
C GLY A 254 12.91 -6.98 21.23
N SER A 255 12.79 -6.29 20.10
CA SER A 255 12.37 -4.88 20.06
C SER A 255 10.85 -4.77 19.95
N ALA A 256 10.27 -3.75 20.61
CA ALA A 256 8.86 -3.39 20.47
C ALA A 256 8.61 -2.46 19.27
N THR A 257 9.64 -1.76 18.79
CA THR A 257 9.49 -0.70 17.79
C THR A 257 9.55 -1.26 16.38
N TRP A 258 8.60 -0.83 15.55
CA TRP A 258 8.55 -1.12 14.12
C TRP A 258 9.06 0.05 13.30
N TRP A 259 9.85 -0.25 12.28
CA TRP A 259 10.43 0.75 11.38
C TRP A 259 10.00 0.48 9.93
N PRO A 260 9.63 1.52 9.17
CA PRO A 260 9.29 1.36 7.77
C PRO A 260 10.57 1.07 6.98
N LYS A 261 10.54 0.06 6.12
CA LYS A 261 11.58 -0.26 5.13
C LYS A 261 11.28 0.35 3.77
N THR A 262 10.00 0.47 3.47
CA THR A 262 9.47 1.26 2.36
C THR A 262 9.40 2.73 2.73
N LYS A 263 9.62 3.62 1.77
CA LYS A 263 9.47 5.06 1.98
C LYS A 263 7.98 5.43 2.03
N ILE A 264 7.60 6.24 3.01
CA ILE A 264 6.29 6.92 3.07
C ILE A 264 6.43 8.26 2.32
N ASP A 265 5.39 8.70 1.64
CA ASP A 265 5.28 9.94 0.82
C ASP A 265 6.05 9.92 -0.52
N THR A 266 6.80 8.85 -0.77
CA THR A 266 7.56 8.64 -2.01
C THR A 266 7.42 7.21 -2.50
N GLU A 267 6.18 6.71 -2.51
CA GLU A 267 5.87 5.30 -2.67
C GLU A 267 6.23 4.73 -4.03
N HIS A 268 6.31 5.56 -5.07
CA HIS A 268 6.67 5.15 -6.43
C HIS A 268 8.00 4.38 -6.50
N GLY A 269 8.93 4.63 -5.57
CA GLY A 269 10.20 3.92 -5.45
C GLY A 269 10.16 2.59 -4.70
N ASN A 270 9.01 2.20 -4.12
CA ASN A 270 8.90 1.02 -3.27
C ASN A 270 8.70 -0.30 -4.03
N GLY A 271 8.49 -0.25 -5.36
CA GLY A 271 8.13 -1.43 -6.16
C GLY A 271 9.08 -2.61 -5.98
N ALA A 272 10.39 -2.37 -6.02
CA ALA A 272 11.41 -3.41 -5.95
C ALA A 272 11.44 -4.11 -4.59
N ILE A 273 11.44 -3.33 -3.50
CA ILE A 273 11.50 -3.90 -2.14
C ILE A 273 10.23 -4.70 -1.83
N LEU A 274 9.07 -4.21 -2.26
CA LEU A 274 7.80 -4.89 -2.07
C LEU A 274 7.71 -6.18 -2.89
N LEU A 275 8.04 -6.13 -4.18
CA LEU A 275 8.05 -7.32 -5.04
C LEU A 275 9.06 -8.36 -4.57
N ASN A 276 10.26 -7.95 -4.15
CA ASN A 276 11.26 -8.87 -3.61
C ASN A 276 10.76 -9.56 -2.33
N PHE A 277 10.09 -8.82 -1.43
CA PHE A 277 9.51 -9.40 -0.23
C PHE A 277 8.42 -10.42 -0.57
N MET A 278 7.43 -10.05 -1.40
CA MET A 278 6.36 -10.95 -1.81
C MET A 278 6.87 -12.18 -2.55
N ARG A 279 7.83 -12.02 -3.47
CA ARG A 279 8.37 -13.11 -4.27
C ARG A 279 9.26 -14.05 -3.47
N TYR A 280 10.22 -13.52 -2.71
CA TYR A 280 11.27 -14.35 -2.11
C TYR A 280 11.02 -14.72 -0.65
N ARG A 281 10.29 -13.88 0.10
CA ARG A 281 9.99 -14.14 1.53
C ARG A 281 8.64 -14.80 1.69
N MET A 282 7.62 -14.28 1.01
CA MET A 282 6.26 -14.85 1.05
C MET A 282 6.03 -15.95 0.02
N LYS A 283 6.94 -16.11 -0.96
CA LYS A 283 6.80 -17.09 -2.07
C LYS A 283 5.51 -16.95 -2.86
N LEU A 284 4.90 -15.76 -2.83
CA LEU A 284 3.55 -15.52 -3.32
C LEU A 284 3.41 -15.82 -4.82
N PHE A 285 4.47 -15.57 -5.59
CA PHE A 285 4.47 -15.77 -7.03
C PHE A 285 5.11 -17.09 -7.47
N LYS A 286 5.43 -18.01 -6.55
CA LYS A 286 6.22 -19.20 -6.86
C LYS A 286 5.60 -20.04 -8.00
N LYS A 287 4.31 -20.37 -7.91
CA LYS A 287 3.62 -21.15 -8.95
C LYS A 287 3.64 -20.45 -10.32
N LEU A 288 3.49 -19.13 -10.32
CA LEU A 288 3.55 -18.32 -11.54
C LEU A 288 4.98 -18.29 -12.12
N ASP A 289 5.97 -18.06 -11.28
CA ASP A 289 7.38 -18.02 -11.65
C ASP A 289 7.84 -19.40 -12.19
N ASP A 290 7.44 -20.49 -11.55
CA ASP A 290 7.73 -21.87 -12.00
C ASP A 290 7.12 -22.13 -13.39
N LYS A 291 5.87 -21.71 -13.63
CA LYS A 291 5.19 -21.83 -14.93
C LYS A 291 5.86 -21.00 -16.04
N ILE A 292 6.25 -19.77 -15.72
CA ILE A 292 6.98 -18.91 -16.68
C ILE A 292 8.37 -19.47 -16.96
N ALA A 293 9.05 -20.06 -15.97
CA ALA A 293 10.36 -20.68 -16.13
C ALA A 293 10.30 -21.95 -16.99
N GLU A 294 9.31 -22.82 -16.77
CA GLU A 294 9.02 -24.00 -17.60
C GLU A 294 8.93 -23.61 -19.09
N TYR A 295 8.17 -22.54 -19.37
CA TYR A 295 8.03 -21.98 -20.71
C TYR A 295 9.35 -21.42 -21.27
N GLY A 296 10.11 -20.67 -20.45
CA GLY A 296 11.38 -20.09 -20.86
C GLY A 296 12.43 -21.15 -21.23
N LEU A 297 12.46 -22.27 -20.53
CA LEU A 297 13.32 -23.43 -20.84
C LEU A 297 12.91 -24.07 -22.16
N LEU A 298 11.61 -24.30 -22.38
CA LEU A 298 11.09 -24.90 -23.62
C LEU A 298 11.51 -24.09 -24.86
N ASN A 299 11.36 -22.77 -24.82
CA ASN A 299 11.72 -21.91 -25.96
C ASN A 299 13.22 -21.85 -26.23
N ARG A 300 14.06 -21.85 -25.19
CA ARG A 300 15.52 -21.89 -25.40
C ARG A 300 15.94 -23.16 -26.12
N VAL A 301 15.33 -24.31 -25.80
CA VAL A 301 15.62 -25.58 -26.49
C VAL A 301 15.24 -25.52 -27.97
N ILE A 302 14.13 -24.85 -28.30
CA ILE A 302 13.69 -24.66 -29.69
C ILE A 302 14.66 -23.74 -30.46
N ASP A 303 15.15 -22.67 -29.85
CA ASP A 303 16.09 -21.72 -30.48
C ASP A 303 17.45 -22.37 -30.84
N PHE A 304 17.84 -23.46 -30.17
CA PHE A 304 19.04 -24.24 -30.51
C PHE A 304 18.86 -25.18 -31.71
N ILE A 305 17.63 -25.38 -32.19
CA ILE A 305 17.34 -26.17 -33.38
C ILE A 305 17.41 -25.25 -34.60
N THR A 306 18.53 -25.29 -35.33
CA THR A 306 18.82 -24.46 -36.52
C THR A 306 17.93 -24.75 -37.74
N CYS A 307 17.00 -25.69 -37.63
CA CYS A 307 16.10 -26.11 -38.70
C CYS A 307 14.65 -25.77 -38.32
N GLN A 308 14.11 -24.68 -38.86
CA GLN A 308 12.71 -24.28 -38.66
C GLN A 308 11.70 -25.35 -39.12
N SER A 309 12.04 -26.15 -40.14
CA SER A 309 11.22 -27.29 -40.60
C SER A 309 11.32 -28.53 -39.72
N CYS A 310 12.21 -28.53 -38.72
CA CYS A 310 12.42 -29.61 -37.77
C CYS A 310 11.76 -29.33 -36.40
N ILE A 311 11.20 -28.14 -36.22
CA ILE A 311 10.37 -27.81 -35.06
C ILE A 311 9.05 -28.57 -35.25
N SER A 312 8.79 -29.58 -34.40
CA SER A 312 7.50 -30.27 -34.39
C SER A 312 6.38 -29.24 -34.21
N LEU A 313 5.29 -29.36 -34.99
CA LEU A 313 4.05 -28.61 -34.81
C LEU A 313 3.55 -28.64 -33.35
N GLU A 314 3.89 -29.68 -32.58
CA GLU A 314 3.58 -29.79 -31.15
C GLU A 314 4.39 -28.82 -30.28
N ALA A 315 5.63 -28.50 -30.64
CA ALA A 315 6.46 -27.54 -29.92
C ALA A 315 5.99 -26.10 -30.16
N GLN A 316 5.53 -25.80 -31.38
CA GLN A 316 4.95 -24.51 -31.72
C GLN A 316 3.57 -24.32 -31.07
N GLY A 317 2.73 -25.36 -31.03
CA GLY A 317 1.46 -25.35 -30.29
C GLY A 317 1.64 -25.14 -28.79
N LYS A 318 2.62 -25.80 -28.15
CA LYS A 318 2.94 -25.58 -26.71
C LYS A 318 3.33 -24.13 -26.39
N SER A 319 3.92 -23.41 -27.33
CA SER A 319 4.26 -22.01 -27.10
C SER A 319 3.00 -21.11 -26.99
N ASP A 320 1.90 -21.49 -27.62
CA ASP A 320 0.67 -20.69 -27.64
C ASP A 320 -0.28 -21.05 -26.48
N HIS A 321 0.01 -22.12 -25.73
CA HIS A 321 -0.79 -22.59 -24.61
C HIS A 321 -0.46 -21.94 -23.25
N ILE A 322 0.69 -21.26 -23.11
CA ILE A 322 1.11 -20.68 -21.82
C ILE A 322 0.14 -19.63 -21.30
N LEU A 323 -0.34 -18.72 -22.15
CA LEU A 323 -1.24 -17.64 -21.75
C LEU A 323 -2.62 -18.15 -21.28
N PRO A 324 -3.25 -19.11 -22.00
CA PRO A 324 -4.41 -19.84 -21.48
C PRO A 324 -4.16 -20.51 -20.12
N GLU A 325 -3.01 -21.17 -19.91
CA GLU A 325 -2.68 -21.79 -18.61
C GLU A 325 -2.58 -20.75 -17.49
N LEU A 326 -1.91 -19.63 -17.75
CA LEU A 326 -1.77 -18.53 -16.78
C LEU A 326 -3.12 -17.95 -16.37
N LYS A 327 -4.09 -17.87 -17.29
CA LYS A 327 -5.45 -17.39 -17.00
C LYS A 327 -6.16 -18.23 -15.93
N HIS A 328 -5.85 -19.53 -15.87
CA HIS A 328 -6.42 -20.45 -14.90
C HIS A 328 -5.58 -20.61 -13.63
N LEU A 329 -4.42 -19.96 -13.56
CA LEU A 329 -3.56 -20.02 -12.39
C LEU A 329 -4.16 -19.20 -11.24
N ASP A 330 -4.16 -19.79 -10.04
CA ASP A 330 -4.46 -19.09 -8.80
C ASP A 330 -3.16 -18.72 -8.07
N ILE A 331 -3.12 -17.50 -7.53
CA ILE A 331 -1.99 -17.01 -6.74
C ILE A 331 -2.33 -17.23 -5.27
N LEU A 332 -1.68 -18.23 -4.69
CA LEU A 332 -1.91 -18.68 -3.32
C LEU A 332 -0.70 -18.36 -2.44
N ARG A 333 -0.97 -18.02 -1.18
CA ARG A 333 0.06 -17.94 -0.15
C ARG A 333 0.38 -19.35 0.37
N ASP A 334 1.67 -19.69 0.42
CA ASP A 334 2.16 -20.97 0.98
C ASP A 334 2.05 -21.01 2.52
#